data_AF-A0A453NKJ7-F1
#
_entry.id   AF-A0A453NKJ7-F1
#
_cell.length_a   1.000
_cell.length_b   1.000
_cell.length_c   1.000
_cell.angle_alpha   90.00
_cell.angle_beta   90.00
_cell.angle_gamma   90.00
#
_symmetry.space_group_name_H-M   'P 1'
#
loop_
_entity.id
_entity.type
_entity.pdbx_description
1 polymer ?
#
loop_
_entity_poly.entity_id
_entity_poly.type
_entity_poly.pdbx_seq_one_letter_code
_entity_poly.pdbx_strand_id
1 'polypeptide(L)'
;MDYSALPHFCRREGSGSSKHSSSNADDCFSPDHPFHKELYELTNQQSSHKELLKMGSLHVSIPEPDPNDAKIVEVIQAEFHKMGEQNGSTNGHKV
;
A
#
# COMPACT_ATOMS: atom_id res chain seq x y z
N MET A 1 20.86 -2.65 10.92
CA MET A 1 20.73 -3.19 9.56
C MET A 1 22.11 -3.23 8.95
N ASP A 2 22.57 -4.40 8.50
CA ASP A 2 23.91 -4.55 7.94
C ASP A 2 23.99 -3.82 6.60
N TYR A 3 24.91 -2.86 6.51
CA TYR A 3 25.07 -2.03 5.31
C TYR A 3 25.48 -2.87 4.08
N SER A 4 26.12 -4.01 4.30
CA SER A 4 26.49 -4.99 3.27
C SER A 4 25.29 -5.75 2.67
N ALA A 5 24.16 -5.80 3.37
CA ALA A 5 22.94 -6.47 2.90
C ALA A 5 22.04 -5.54 2.05
N LEU A 6 22.37 -4.24 1.96
CA LEU A 6 21.60 -3.30 1.16
C LEU A 6 21.84 -3.56 -0.34
N PRO A 7 20.77 -3.58 -1.16
CA PRO A 7 20.90 -3.67 -2.61
C PRO A 7 21.87 -2.62 -3.19
N HIS A 8 22.55 -2.93 -4.29
CA HIS A 8 23.58 -2.06 -4.87
C HIS A 8 23.13 -0.62 -5.15
N PHE A 9 21.87 -0.40 -5.50
CA PHE A 9 21.31 0.94 -5.75
C PHE A 9 21.10 1.75 -4.46
N CYS A 10 20.95 1.08 -3.31
CA CYS A 10 20.88 1.72 -1.99
C CYS A 10 22.26 2.12 -1.46
N ARG A 11 23.34 1.55 -2.02
CA ARG A 11 24.72 1.84 -1.59
C ARG A 11 25.23 3.07 -2.35
N ARG A 12 25.75 4.03 -1.59
CA ARG A 12 26.29 5.29 -2.14
C ARG A 12 27.35 5.08 -3.23
N GLU A 13 28.16 4.02 -3.14
CA GLU A 13 29.19 3.71 -4.14
C GLU A 13 28.67 3.01 -5.41
N GLY A 14 27.42 2.54 -5.45
CA GLY A 14 26.90 1.69 -6.55
C GLY A 14 26.14 2.44 -7.65
N SER A 15 25.71 3.67 -7.39
CA SER A 15 25.05 4.52 -8.38
C SER A 15 26.08 5.34 -9.13
N GLY A 16 26.54 4.84 -10.28
CA GLY A 16 27.53 5.47 -11.15
C GLY A 16 27.11 6.81 -11.79
N SER A 17 26.12 7.52 -11.24
CA SER A 17 25.55 8.75 -11.83
C SER A 17 26.13 10.06 -11.26
N SER A 18 27.12 10.05 -10.37
CA SER A 18 27.77 11.30 -9.96
C SER A 18 29.28 11.15 -9.70
N LYS A 19 30.05 11.06 -10.78
CA LYS A 19 31.48 11.42 -10.77
C LYS A 19 31.70 12.94 -10.80
N HIS A 20 30.62 13.73 -10.73
CA HIS A 20 30.62 15.18 -10.73
C HIS A 20 29.67 15.71 -9.65
N SER A 21 29.90 15.40 -8.38
CA SER A 21 29.50 16.34 -7.32
C SER A 21 30.66 17.33 -7.15
N SER A 22 30.76 18.25 -8.11
CA SER A 22 31.45 19.50 -7.84
C SER A 22 30.77 20.14 -6.61
N SER A 23 31.50 20.84 -5.76
CA SER A 23 30.92 21.45 -4.53
C SER A 23 29.90 22.56 -4.80
N ASN A 24 29.51 22.73 -6.07
CA ASN A 24 28.54 23.68 -6.61
C ASN A 24 27.39 22.94 -7.32
N ALA A 25 27.24 21.62 -7.14
CA ALA A 25 26.07 20.91 -7.61
C ALA A 25 24.87 21.41 -6.80
N ASP A 26 23.96 22.13 -7.46
CA ASP A 26 22.69 22.53 -6.88
C ASP A 26 22.05 21.32 -6.21
N ASP A 27 21.74 21.45 -4.92
CA ASP A 27 21.13 20.36 -4.16
C ASP A 27 19.71 20.11 -4.68
N CYS A 28 19.58 19.16 -5.60
CA CYS A 28 18.31 18.78 -6.21
C CYS A 28 17.28 18.28 -5.19
N PHE A 29 17.70 17.93 -3.97
CA PHE A 29 16.82 17.50 -2.88
C PHE A 29 16.45 18.64 -1.93
N SER A 30 17.10 19.80 -2.04
CA SER A 30 16.75 20.97 -1.24
C SER A 30 15.35 21.45 -1.60
N PRO A 31 14.46 21.70 -0.62
CA PRO A 31 13.14 22.27 -0.87
C PRO A 31 13.20 23.62 -1.62
N ASP A 32 14.34 24.31 -1.50
CA ASP A 32 14.56 25.61 -2.12
C ASP A 32 15.05 25.55 -3.57
N HIS A 33 15.25 24.36 -4.13
CA HIS A 33 15.67 24.20 -5.52
C HIS A 33 14.64 24.83 -6.47
N PRO A 34 15.07 25.61 -7.50
CA PRO A 34 14.16 26.35 -8.39
C PRO A 34 13.04 25.48 -8.99
N PHE A 35 13.37 24.25 -9.38
CA PHE A 35 12.40 23.27 -9.86
C PHE A 35 11.23 23.02 -8.89
N HIS A 36 11.50 22.86 -7.58
CA HIS A 36 10.44 22.59 -6.61
C HIS A 36 9.57 23.81 -6.37
N LYS A 37 10.16 25.02 -6.41
CA LYS A 37 9.41 26.29 -6.30
C LYS A 37 8.47 26.49 -7.48
N GLU A 38 8.98 26.33 -8.71
CA GLU A 38 8.17 26.44 -9.92
C GLU A 38 7.04 25.42 -9.95
N LEU A 39 7.33 24.15 -9.57
CA LEU A 39 6.31 23.10 -9.50
C LEU A 39 5.23 23.40 -8.46
N TYR A 40 5.64 23.89 -7.28
CA TYR A 40 4.73 24.29 -6.22
C TYR A 40 3.82 25.44 -6.65
N GLU A 41 4.39 26.50 -7.25
CA GLU A 41 3.63 27.64 -7.76
C GLU A 41 2.65 27.23 -8.85
N LEU A 42 3.07 26.38 -9.80
CA LEU A 42 2.19 25.86 -10.85
C LEU A 42 1.03 25.04 -10.27
N THR A 43 1.32 24.16 -9.32
CA THR A 43 0.29 23.33 -8.66
C THR A 43 -0.72 24.20 -7.91
N ASN A 44 -0.24 25.23 -7.22
CA ASN A 44 -1.10 26.20 -6.55
C ASN A 44 -1.99 26.95 -7.55
N GLN A 45 -1.43 27.48 -8.64
CA GLN A 45 -2.20 28.16 -9.69
C GLN A 45 -3.28 27.24 -10.29
N GLN A 46 -2.93 25.98 -10.57
CA GLN A 46 -3.88 24.99 -11.08
C GLN A 46 -4.97 24.64 -10.07
N SER A 47 -4.67 24.67 -8.77
CA SER A 47 -5.64 24.41 -7.70
C SER A 47 -6.62 25.57 -7.50
N SER A 48 -6.17 26.81 -7.65
CA SER A 48 -7.01 28.00 -7.45
C SER A 48 -7.99 28.24 -8.60
N HIS A 49 -7.70 27.73 -9.80
CA HIS A 49 -8.48 27.96 -11.01
C HIS A 49 -9.43 26.80 -11.37
N LYS A 50 -9.43 25.73 -10.59
CA LYS A 50 -10.36 24.60 -10.77
C LYS A 50 -11.38 24.66 -9.65
N GLU A 51 -12.63 24.95 -9.99
CA GLU A 51 -13.75 24.51 -9.18
C GLU A 51 -13.56 23.00 -8.98
N LEU A 52 -13.29 22.58 -7.74
CA LEU A 52 -13.07 21.17 -7.45
C LEU A 52 -14.32 20.44 -7.94
N LEU A 53 -14.21 19.73 -9.07
CA LEU A 53 -15.27 18.85 -9.54
C LEU A 53 -15.53 17.91 -8.38
N LYS A 54 -16.62 18.17 -7.66
CA LYS A 54 -16.96 17.42 -6.45
C LYS A 54 -17.21 16.00 -6.93
N MET A 55 -16.18 15.16 -6.80
CA MET A 55 -16.27 13.76 -7.17
C MET A 55 -17.21 13.15 -6.12
N GLY A 56 -18.48 13.07 -6.48
CA GLY A 56 -19.52 12.56 -5.61
C GLY A 56 -19.26 11.10 -5.25
N SER A 57 -19.88 10.64 -4.17
CA SER A 57 -19.90 9.20 -3.87
C SER A 57 -20.64 8.46 -4.99
N LEU A 58 -20.00 7.46 -5.58
CA LEU A 58 -20.65 6.51 -6.45
C LEU A 58 -21.34 5.44 -5.59
N HIS A 59 -22.67 5.44 -5.57
CA HIS A 59 -23.41 4.34 -4.95
C HIS A 59 -23.41 3.15 -5.91
N VAL A 60 -22.78 2.05 -5.52
CA VAL A 60 -22.79 0.80 -6.28
C VAL A 60 -23.79 -0.12 -5.61
N SER A 61 -24.77 -0.60 -6.38
CA SER A 61 -25.72 -1.60 -5.91
C SER A 61 -25.01 -2.92 -5.67
N ILE A 62 -25.21 -3.50 -4.49
CA ILE A 62 -24.75 -4.88 -4.21
C ILE A 62 -25.71 -5.83 -4.95
N PRO A 63 -25.22 -6.70 -5.85
CA PRO A 63 -26.06 -7.68 -6.51
C PRO A 63 -26.65 -8.66 -5.50
N GLU A 64 -27.85 -9.16 -5.77
CA GLU A 64 -28.43 -10.23 -4.95
C GLU A 64 -27.53 -11.48 -5.01
N PRO A 65 -27.28 -12.15 -3.87
CA PRO A 65 -26.50 -13.36 -3.83
C PRO A 65 -27.19 -14.48 -4.61
N ASP A 66 -26.41 -15.30 -5.30
CA ASP A 66 -26.89 -16.48 -6.01
C ASP A 66 -27.54 -17.43 -4.99
N PRO A 67 -28.70 -18.05 -5.28
CA PRO A 67 -29.20 -19.18 -4.49
C PRO A 67 -28.14 -20.24 -4.14
N ASN A 68 -27.11 -20.43 -4.97
CA ASN A 68 -25.98 -21.31 -4.65
C ASN A 68 -24.99 -20.75 -3.62
N ASP A 69 -24.93 -19.43 -3.42
CA ASP A 69 -24.10 -18.79 -2.37
C ASP A 69 -24.61 -19.18 -0.97
N ALA A 70 -25.92 -19.34 -0.81
CA ALA A 70 -26.51 -19.82 0.44
C ALA A 70 -25.98 -21.22 0.81
N LYS A 71 -25.75 -22.08 -0.20
CA LYS A 71 -25.21 -23.42 -0.01
C LYS A 71 -23.74 -23.39 0.44
N ILE A 72 -22.96 -22.43 -0.07
CA ILE A 72 -21.56 -22.25 0.36
C ILE A 72 -21.52 -21.83 1.83
N VAL A 73 -22.36 -20.87 2.24
CA VAL A 73 -22.47 -20.43 3.64
C VAL A 73 -22.86 -21.59 4.56
N GLU A 74 -23.86 -22.37 4.16
CA GLU A 74 -24.34 -23.53 4.92
C GLU A 74 -23.24 -24.59 5.09
N VAL A 75 -22.51 -24.92 4.02
CA VAL A 75 -21.42 -25.91 4.06
C VAL A 75 -20.28 -25.44 4.96
N ILE A 76 -19.89 -24.17 4.86
CA ILE A 76 -18.85 -23.59 5.71
C ILE A 76 -19.26 -23.66 7.18
N GLN A 77 -20.49 -23.26 7.50
CA GLN A 77 -21.02 -23.31 8.86
C GLN A 77 -21.05 -24.74 9.43
N ALA A 78 -21.49 -25.71 8.63
CA ALA A 78 -21.55 -27.12 9.03
C ALA A 78 -20.15 -27.71 9.30
N GLU A 79 -19.17 -27.41 8.45
CA GLU A 79 -17.79 -27.88 8.64
C GLU A 79 -17.13 -27.24 9.88
N PHE A 80 -17.34 -25.94 10.13
CA PHE A 80 -16.87 -25.30 11.35
C PHE A 80 -17.46 -25.91 12.61
N HIS A 81 -18.75 -26.23 12.60
CA HIS A 81 -19.42 -26.88 13.72
C HIS A 81 -18.82 -28.27 14.00
N LYS A 82 -18.67 -29.09 12.96
CA LYS A 82 -18.05 -30.42 13.03
C LYS A 82 -16.61 -30.38 13.55
N MET A 83 -15.79 -29.42 13.09
CA MET A 83 -14.43 -29.23 13.60
C MET A 83 -14.41 -28.80 15.07
N GLY A 84 -15.38 -27.98 15.49
CA GLY A 84 -15.55 -27.54 16.88
C GLY A 84 -15.88 -28.71 17.82
N GLU A 85 -16.78 -29.60 17.41
CA GLU A 85 -17.15 -30.79 18.19
C GLU A 85 -15.98 -31.81 18.30
N GLN A 86 -15.19 -31.96 17.24
CA GLN A 86 -14.02 -32.85 17.24
C GLN A 86 -12.88 -32.37 18.16
N ASN A 87 -12.73 -31.06 18.34
CA ASN A 87 -11.72 -30.48 19.24
C ASN A 87 -12.10 -30.58 20.74
N GLY A 88 -13.33 -31.01 21.07
CA GLY A 88 -13.78 -31.24 22.45
C GLY A 88 -13.42 -32.61 23.03
N SER A 89 -12.81 -33.51 22.25
CA SER A 89 -12.53 -34.92 22.62
C SER A 89 -11.05 -35.29 22.64
N THR A 90 -10.15 -34.34 22.95
CA THR A 90 -8.76 -34.66 23.31
C THR A 90 -8.68 -34.91 24.82
N ASN A 91 -9.17 -36.08 25.22
CA ASN A 91 -9.00 -36.57 26.58
C ASN A 91 -7.50 -36.79 26.86
N GLY A 92 -6.99 -36.15 27.91
CA GLY A 92 -5.59 -36.23 28.31
C GLY A 92 -5.18 -37.65 28.66
N HIS A 93 -4.21 -38.21 27.93
CA HIS A 93 -3.49 -39.40 28.35
C HIS A 93 -2.52 -39.01 29.47
N LYS A 94 -2.89 -39.37 30.70
CA LYS A 94 -1.98 -39.38 31.85
C LYS A 94 -1.18 -40.68 31.81
N VAL A 95 0.13 -40.59 31.56
CA VAL A 95 1.15 -41.59 31.93
C VAL A 95 2.32 -40.85 32.55
#